data_AF-A0A1W9TV16-F1
#
_entry.id   AF-A0A1W9TV16-F1
#
_cell.length_a   1.000
_cell.length_b   1.000
_cell.length_c   1.000
_cell.angle_alpha   90.00
_cell.angle_beta   90.00
_cell.angle_gamma   90.00
#
_symmetry.space_group_name_H-M   'P 1'
#
loop_
_entity.id
_entity.type
_entity.pdbx_description
1 polymer ?
#
loop_
_entity_poly.entity_id
_entity_poly.type
_entity_poly.pdbx_seq_one_letter_code
_entity_poly.pdbx_strand_id
1 'polypeptide(L)'
;MDKFSSFLEWVQQKMLVVGAVCLMGMATLTCCDIVGRFFNYPIFGGEEIVTIFAVLVIGFTLPYAHSQKSHIGVEMLTRLLSQKKQDYIKVVTDIIALILFLTVAWRMALYARTMQLSGEVSMNLELPEYGVIYVLSFCFAIFSLFIFNDIILFFKKRK
;
A
#
# COMPACT_ATOMS: atom_id res chain seq x y z
N MET A 1 21.96 11.88 -8.45
CA MET A 1 20.66 11.41 -7.95
C MET A 1 19.94 12.61 -7.38
N ASP A 2 18.71 12.86 -7.78
CA ASP A 2 17.98 14.05 -7.34
C ASP A 2 17.66 13.90 -5.84
N LYS A 3 17.79 14.99 -5.05
CA LYS A 3 17.49 14.96 -3.60
C LYS A 3 16.09 14.37 -3.30
N PHE A 4 15.17 14.52 -4.24
CA PHE A 4 13.81 14.01 -4.18
C PHE A 4 13.71 12.47 -4.24
N SER A 5 14.48 11.81 -5.09
CA SER A 5 14.45 10.34 -5.20
C SER A 5 15.02 9.68 -3.94
N SER A 6 16.11 10.23 -3.40
CA SER A 6 16.69 9.74 -2.14
C SER A 6 15.77 9.94 -0.94
N PHE A 7 14.98 11.03 -0.93
CA PHE A 7 13.94 11.22 0.09
C PHE A 7 12.84 10.17 -0.02
N LEU A 8 12.36 9.88 -1.23
CA LEU A 8 11.37 8.83 -1.45
C LEU A 8 11.89 7.44 -1.08
N GLU A 9 13.13 7.10 -1.44
CA GLU A 9 13.75 5.84 -1.01
C GLU A 9 13.80 5.72 0.53
N TRP A 10 14.12 6.81 1.23
CA TRP A 10 14.10 6.83 2.69
C TRP A 10 12.69 6.60 3.26
N VAL A 11 11.67 7.26 2.70
CA VAL A 11 10.26 7.07 3.07
C VAL A 11 9.83 5.61 2.82
N GLN A 12 10.18 5.06 1.66
CA GLN A 12 9.89 3.66 1.30
C GLN A 12 10.46 2.68 2.31
N GLN A 13 11.73 2.86 2.69
CA GLN A 13 12.39 1.98 3.67
C GLN A 13 11.70 2.07 5.04
N LYS A 14 11.30 3.26 5.46
CA LYS A 14 10.56 3.43 6.72
C LYS A 14 9.19 2.77 6.66
N MET A 15 8.45 2.95 5.57
CA MET A 15 7.17 2.26 5.37
C MET A 15 7.37 0.74 5.39
N LEU A 16 8.37 0.21 4.69
CA LEU A 16 8.65 -1.23 4.67
C LEU A 16 8.95 -1.78 6.07
N VAL A 17 9.77 -1.09 6.87
CA VAL A 17 10.07 -1.51 8.25
C VAL A 17 8.80 -1.53 9.11
N VAL A 18 7.96 -0.50 9.01
CA VAL A 18 6.68 -0.45 9.72
C VAL A 18 5.77 -1.60 9.27
N GLY A 19 5.66 -1.84 7.96
CA GLY A 19 4.91 -2.97 7.41
C GLY A 19 5.43 -4.33 7.90
N ALA A 20 6.74 -4.52 7.99
CA ALA A 20 7.35 -5.75 8.50
C ALA A 20 7.04 -5.96 10.00
N VAL A 21 7.08 -4.90 10.80
CA VAL A 21 6.71 -4.94 12.22
C VAL A 21 5.22 -5.28 12.37
N CYS A 22 4.34 -4.67 11.58
CA CYS A 22 2.91 -5.00 11.56
C CYS A 22 2.67 -6.47 11.17
N LEU A 23 3.40 -6.99 10.17
CA LEU A 23 3.29 -8.39 9.75
C LEU A 23 3.72 -9.36 10.85
N MET A 24 4.83 -9.06 11.54
CA MET A 24 5.30 -9.85 12.68
C MET A 24 4.30 -9.80 13.84
N GLY A 25 3.74 -8.64 14.13
CA GLY A 25 2.69 -8.46 15.13
C GLY A 25 1.43 -9.27 14.81
N MET A 26 0.98 -9.22 13.55
CA MET A 26 -0.14 -10.02 13.04
C MET A 26 0.10 -11.51 13.24
N ALA A 27 1.26 -12.02 12.78
CA ALA A 27 1.60 -13.43 12.89
C ALA A 27 1.67 -13.89 14.35
N THR A 28 2.29 -13.09 15.23
CA THR A 28 2.38 -13.39 16.66
C THR A 28 0.99 -13.45 17.29
N LEU A 29 0.13 -12.48 16.98
CA LEU A 29 -1.24 -12.44 17.51
C LEU A 29 -2.06 -13.64 17.03
N THR A 30 -1.96 -14.01 15.75
CA THR A 30 -2.63 -15.21 15.22
C THR A 30 -2.12 -16.49 15.90
N CYS A 31 -0.82 -16.62 16.11
CA CYS A 31 -0.25 -17.76 16.85
C CYS A 31 -0.77 -17.81 18.29
N CYS A 32 -0.76 -16.67 19.00
CA CYS A 32 -1.30 -16.58 20.36
C CYS A 32 -2.80 -16.92 20.41
N ASP A 33 -3.59 -16.48 19.44
CA ASP A 33 -5.03 -16.80 19.38
C ASP A 33 -5.27 -18.31 19.18
N ILE A 34 -4.53 -18.93 18.26
CA ILE A 34 -4.62 -20.38 18.03
C ILE A 34 -4.26 -21.14 19.31
N VAL A 35 -3.16 -20.78 19.97
CA VAL A 35 -2.74 -21.43 21.23
C VAL A 35 -3.78 -21.17 22.34
N GLY A 36 -4.28 -19.95 22.49
CA GLY A 36 -5.32 -19.61 23.47
C GLY A 36 -6.61 -20.41 23.26
N ARG A 37 -7.02 -20.63 22.01
CA ARG A 37 -8.16 -21.50 21.65
C ARG A 37 -7.97 -22.94 22.13
N PHE A 38 -6.76 -23.50 22.08
CA PHE A 38 -6.49 -24.83 22.64
C PHE A 38 -6.72 -24.89 24.15
N PHE A 39 -6.54 -23.79 24.87
CA PHE A 39 -6.82 -23.68 26.31
C PHE A 39 -8.24 -23.19 26.63
N ASN A 40 -9.15 -23.13 25.64
CA ASN A 40 -10.51 -22.56 25.75
C ASN A 40 -10.55 -21.06 26.14
N TYR A 41 -9.47 -20.31 25.90
CA TYR A 41 -9.39 -18.87 26.08
C TYR A 41 -9.05 -18.18 24.74
N PRO A 42 -10.01 -18.05 23.81
CA PRO A 42 -9.80 -17.31 22.56
C PRO A 42 -9.55 -15.82 22.83
N ILE A 43 -8.78 -15.16 21.95
CA ILE A 43 -8.57 -13.72 22.02
C ILE A 43 -9.82 -13.04 21.43
N PHE A 44 -10.64 -12.46 22.31
CA PHE A 44 -11.82 -11.71 21.89
C PHE A 44 -11.41 -10.54 20.99
N GLY A 45 -12.02 -10.47 19.80
CA GLY A 45 -11.71 -9.45 18.80
C GLY A 45 -10.33 -9.59 18.11
N GLY A 46 -9.64 -10.72 18.28
CA GLY A 46 -8.35 -10.97 17.61
C GLY A 46 -8.44 -10.86 16.08
N GLU A 47 -9.52 -11.36 15.47
CA GLU A 47 -9.77 -11.29 14.03
C GLU A 47 -9.82 -9.83 13.49
N GLU A 48 -10.40 -8.91 14.26
CA GLU A 48 -10.48 -7.49 13.88
C GLU A 48 -9.09 -6.85 13.89
N ILE A 49 -8.28 -7.14 14.93
CA ILE A 49 -6.90 -6.65 15.03
C ILE A 49 -6.03 -7.23 13.90
N VAL A 50 -6.18 -8.52 13.57
CA VAL A 50 -5.51 -9.14 12.43
C VAL A 50 -5.88 -8.43 11.13
N THR A 51 -7.16 -8.12 10.93
CA THR A 51 -7.65 -7.42 9.74
C THR A 51 -7.04 -6.02 9.63
N ILE A 52 -6.97 -5.28 10.74
CA ILE A 52 -6.30 -3.96 10.78
C ILE A 52 -4.82 -4.10 10.41
N PHE A 53 -4.11 -5.05 11.01
CA PHE A 53 -2.70 -5.27 10.66
C PHE A 53 -2.53 -5.65 9.20
N ALA A 54 -3.38 -6.50 8.64
CA ALA A 54 -3.32 -6.89 7.24
C ALA A 54 -3.45 -5.67 6.31
N VAL A 55 -4.39 -4.77 6.60
CA VAL A 55 -4.56 -3.51 5.85
C VAL A 55 -3.31 -2.62 5.93
N LEU A 56 -2.75 -2.46 7.12
CA LEU A 56 -1.52 -1.68 7.33
C LEU A 56 -0.34 -2.29 6.57
N VAL A 57 -0.14 -3.61 6.66
CA VAL A 57 0.91 -4.33 5.92
C VAL A 57 0.78 -4.06 4.42
N ILE A 58 -0.42 -4.21 3.85
CA ILE A 58 -0.65 -3.96 2.42
C ILE A 58 -0.32 -2.51 2.06
N GLY A 59 -0.83 -1.54 2.81
CA GLY A 59 -0.59 -0.11 2.54
C GLY A 59 0.89 0.28 2.61
N PHE A 60 1.60 -0.21 3.63
CA PHE A 60 3.00 0.15 3.85
C PHE A 60 3.99 -0.58 2.93
N THR A 61 3.68 -1.81 2.50
CA THR A 61 4.56 -2.59 1.62
C THR A 61 4.38 -2.26 0.14
N LEU A 62 3.29 -1.58 -0.24
CA LEU A 62 2.95 -1.29 -1.62
C LEU A 62 4.02 -0.51 -2.41
N PRO A 63 4.63 0.59 -1.89
CA PRO A 63 5.65 1.32 -2.62
C PRO A 63 6.90 0.47 -2.89
N TYR A 64 7.30 -0.33 -1.90
CA TYR A 64 8.41 -1.27 -2.05
C TYR A 64 8.10 -2.36 -3.09
N ALA A 65 6.89 -2.91 -3.05
CA ALA A 65 6.45 -3.91 -4.02
C ALA A 65 6.44 -3.35 -5.45
N HIS A 66 6.02 -2.11 -5.64
CA HIS A 66 6.08 -1.43 -6.95
C HIS A 66 7.52 -1.24 -7.42
N SER A 67 8.39 -0.67 -6.58
CA SER A 67 9.80 -0.47 -6.92
C SER A 67 10.48 -1.78 -7.33
N GLN A 68 10.14 -2.89 -6.67
CA GLN A 68 10.75 -4.18 -6.91
C GLN A 68 10.11 -4.99 -8.06
N LYS A 69 8.85 -4.69 -8.42
CA LYS A 69 8.04 -5.44 -9.40
C LYS A 69 7.41 -4.54 -10.46
N SER A 70 8.03 -3.42 -10.82
CA SER A 70 7.50 -2.35 -11.70
C SER A 70 7.25 -2.77 -13.17
N HIS A 71 6.57 -3.91 -13.39
CA HIS A 71 6.06 -4.48 -14.63
C HIS A 71 6.81 -5.68 -15.21
N ILE A 72 7.31 -6.61 -14.39
CA ILE A 72 7.96 -7.86 -14.88
C ILE A 72 7.06 -8.63 -15.89
N GLY A 73 5.75 -8.67 -15.64
CA GLY A 73 4.78 -9.34 -16.53
C GLY A 73 4.58 -8.62 -17.87
N VAL A 74 4.48 -7.29 -17.86
CA VAL A 74 4.35 -6.49 -19.10
C VAL A 74 5.69 -6.43 -19.82
N GLU A 75 6.82 -6.45 -19.11
CA GLU A 75 8.16 -6.53 -19.71
C GLU A 75 8.37 -7.82 -20.49
N MET A 76 7.88 -8.98 -20.03
CA MET A 76 7.98 -10.21 -20.82
C MET A 76 7.22 -10.14 -22.15
N LEU A 77 6.01 -9.58 -22.14
CA LEU A 77 5.21 -9.38 -23.36
C LEU A 77 5.78 -8.29 -24.27
N THR A 78 6.32 -7.21 -23.69
CA THR A 78 6.85 -6.06 -24.45
C THR A 78 8.28 -6.24 -24.93
N ARG A 79 9.04 -7.23 -24.42
CA ARG A 79 10.37 -7.60 -24.91
C ARG A 79 10.39 -8.03 -26.38
N LEU A 80 9.25 -8.45 -26.94
CA LEU A 80 9.13 -8.78 -28.36
C LEU A 80 8.93 -7.54 -29.27
N LEU A 81 8.75 -6.34 -28.69
CA LEU A 81 8.50 -5.11 -29.42
C LEU A 81 9.76 -4.23 -29.52
N SER A 82 9.76 -3.31 -30.48
CA SER A 82 10.81 -2.30 -30.63
C SER A 82 10.85 -1.33 -29.42
N GLN A 83 12.05 -0.87 -29.05
CA GLN A 83 12.33 0.00 -27.90
C GLN A 83 11.33 1.16 -27.74
N LYS A 84 10.94 1.82 -28.84
CA LYS A 84 10.00 2.96 -28.82
C LYS A 84 8.60 2.58 -28.37
N LYS A 85 8.13 1.37 -28.71
CA LYS A 85 6.79 0.88 -28.33
C LYS A 85 6.78 0.42 -26.88
N GLN A 86 7.87 -0.20 -26.41
CA GLN A 86 8.06 -0.58 -25.01
C GLN A 86 8.00 0.67 -24.10
N ASP A 87 8.71 1.72 -24.48
CA ASP A 87 8.71 3.00 -23.78
C ASP A 87 7.32 3.64 -23.72
N TYR A 88 6.58 3.62 -24.82
CA TYR A 88 5.22 4.15 -24.87
C TYR A 88 4.27 3.39 -23.94
N ILE A 89 4.29 2.06 -23.98
CA ILE A 89 3.45 1.22 -23.12
C ILE A 89 3.76 1.50 -21.65
N LYS A 90 5.04 1.58 -21.28
CA LYS A 90 5.47 1.88 -19.92
C LYS A 90 4.88 3.21 -19.41
N VAL A 91 5.06 4.29 -20.17
CA VAL A 91 4.56 5.61 -19.78
C VAL A 91 3.04 5.62 -19.66
N VAL A 92 2.33 4.98 -20.59
CA VAL A 92 0.87 4.90 -20.55
C VAL A 92 0.40 4.11 -19.33
N THR A 93 1.02 2.97 -19.02
CA THR A 93 0.70 2.18 -17.83
C THR A 93 0.94 2.97 -16.55
N ASP A 94 2.06 3.69 -16.44
CA ASP A 94 2.40 4.47 -15.26
C ASP A 94 1.44 5.66 -15.08
N ILE A 95 1.03 6.33 -16.17
CA ILE A 95 0.02 7.41 -16.12
C ILE A 95 -1.34 6.87 -15.68
N ILE A 96 -1.77 5.73 -16.23
CA ILE A 96 -3.05 5.11 -15.84
C ILE A 96 -3.01 4.70 -14.37
N ALA A 97 -1.91 4.09 -13.92
CA ALA A 97 -1.72 3.73 -12.53
C ALA A 97 -1.77 4.96 -11.62
N LEU A 98 -1.09 6.05 -11.99
CA LEU A 98 -1.09 7.30 -11.24
C LEU A 98 -2.53 7.83 -11.04
N ILE A 99 -3.30 7.93 -12.12
CA ILE A 99 -4.69 8.44 -12.08
C ILE A 99 -5.56 7.52 -11.21
N LEU A 100 -5.41 6.20 -11.36
CA LEU A 100 -6.16 5.22 -10.59
C LEU A 100 -5.86 5.37 -9.10
N PHE A 101 -4.59 5.35 -8.69
CA PHE A 101 -4.22 5.40 -7.28
C PHE A 101 -4.52 6.75 -6.64
N LEU A 102 -4.41 7.85 -7.39
CA LEU A 102 -4.84 9.17 -6.91
C LEU A 102 -6.36 9.21 -6.67
N THR A 103 -7.14 8.64 -7.59
CA THR A 103 -8.59 8.54 -7.47
C THR A 103 -8.99 7.66 -6.27
N VAL A 104 -8.32 6.53 -6.08
CA VAL A 104 -8.52 5.64 -4.94
C VAL A 104 -8.20 6.35 -3.64
N ALA A 105 -7.04 7.01 -3.53
CA ALA A 105 -6.66 7.76 -2.34
C ALA A 105 -7.72 8.80 -1.96
N TRP A 106 -8.20 9.58 -2.94
CA TRP A 106 -9.25 10.58 -2.73
C TRP A 106 -10.58 9.96 -2.30
N ARG A 107 -11.03 8.91 -3.00
CA ARG A 107 -12.29 8.21 -2.67
C ARG A 107 -12.24 7.58 -1.28
N MET A 108 -11.10 7.01 -0.89
CA MET A 108 -10.92 6.45 0.44
C MET A 108 -10.94 7.51 1.53
N ALA A 109 -10.36 8.69 1.30
CA ALA A 109 -10.45 9.80 2.25
C ALA A 109 -11.90 10.27 2.47
N LEU A 110 -12.68 10.35 1.38
CA LEU A 110 -14.11 10.67 1.48
C LEU A 110 -14.89 9.58 2.20
N TYR A 111 -14.61 8.31 1.89
CA TYR A 111 -15.24 7.18 2.54
C TYR A 111 -14.94 7.12 4.05
N ALA A 112 -13.69 7.36 4.44
CA ALA A 112 -13.29 7.45 5.85
C ALA A 112 -14.06 8.56 6.59
N ARG A 113 -14.25 9.72 5.94
CA ARG A 113 -15.05 10.82 6.49
C ARG A 113 -16.52 10.43 6.66
N THR A 114 -17.11 9.75 5.68
CA THR A 114 -18.48 9.25 5.78
C THR A 114 -18.63 8.27 6.94
N MET A 115 -17.71 7.32 7.10
CA MET A 115 -17.73 6.38 8.23
C MET A 115 -17.56 7.08 9.57
N GLN A 116 -16.69 8.09 9.64
CA GLN A 116 -16.53 8.89 10.86
C GLN A 116 -17.82 9.62 11.25
N LEU A 117 -18.58 10.12 10.28
CA LEU A 117 -19.86 10.81 10.52
C LEU A 117 -20.99 9.84 10.87
N SER A 118 -20.97 8.63 10.32
CA SER A 118 -21.94 7.57 10.62
C SER A 118 -21.71 6.94 12.00
N GLY A 119 -20.53 7.10 12.59
CA GLY A 119 -20.20 6.49 13.89
C GLY A 119 -20.07 4.97 13.81
N GLU A 120 -19.83 4.42 12.61
CA GLU A 120 -19.65 2.98 12.40
C GLU A 120 -18.39 2.51 13.14
N VAL A 121 -18.57 1.53 14.02
CA VAL A 121 -17.53 0.91 14.83
C VAL A 121 -17.52 -0.61 14.59
N SER A 122 -16.37 -1.25 14.83
CA SER A 122 -16.25 -2.69 14.62
C SER A 122 -17.22 -3.49 15.51
N MET A 123 -17.65 -4.67 15.04
CA MET A 123 -18.70 -5.46 15.68
C MET A 123 -18.34 -5.99 17.07
N ASN A 124 -17.07 -6.30 17.32
CA ASN A 124 -16.62 -6.89 18.58
C ASN A 124 -15.91 -5.90 19.50
N LEU A 125 -14.89 -5.18 19.02
CA LEU A 125 -14.09 -4.26 19.84
C LEU A 125 -14.56 -2.80 19.78
N GLU A 126 -15.62 -2.50 19.01
CA GLU A 126 -16.09 -1.13 18.76
C GLU A 126 -14.97 -0.18 18.31
N LEU A 127 -14.02 -0.71 17.53
CA LEU A 127 -12.88 0.08 17.09
C LEU A 127 -13.30 1.07 15.99
N PRO A 128 -12.76 2.29 16.02
CA PRO A 128 -12.98 3.29 14.99
C PRO A 128 -12.27 2.90 13.68
N GLU A 129 -12.95 2.14 12.82
CA GLU A 129 -12.41 1.66 11.53
C GLU A 129 -11.99 2.81 10.60
N TYR A 130 -12.62 3.98 10.73
CA TYR A 130 -12.30 5.18 9.96
C TYR A 130 -10.82 5.57 10.07
N GLY A 131 -10.17 5.34 11.22
CA GLY A 131 -8.76 5.68 11.43
C GLY A 131 -7.84 4.86 10.53
N VAL A 132 -8.12 3.57 10.37
CA VAL A 132 -7.33 2.67 9.51
C VAL A 132 -7.50 3.04 8.04
N ILE A 133 -8.71 3.42 7.64
CA ILE A 133 -9.02 3.84 6.27
C ILE A 133 -8.30 5.16 5.94
N TYR A 134 -8.21 6.10 6.89
CA TYR A 134 -7.40 7.32 6.72
C TYR A 134 -5.92 7.01 6.51
N VAL A 135 -5.36 6.10 7.33
CA VAL A 135 -3.96 5.67 7.16
C VAL A 135 -3.74 5.02 5.80
N LEU A 136 -4.66 4.15 5.37
CA LEU A 136 -4.57 3.49 4.07
C LEU A 136 -4.68 4.49 2.90
N SER A 137 -5.60 5.46 2.99
CA SER A 137 -5.73 6.56 2.02
C SER A 137 -4.41 7.36 1.91
N PHE A 138 -3.78 7.67 3.05
CA PHE A 138 -2.49 8.35 3.08
C PHE A 138 -1.37 7.50 2.45
N CYS A 139 -1.34 6.20 2.70
CA CYS A 139 -0.40 5.28 2.06
C CYS A 139 -0.57 5.27 0.53
N PHE A 140 -1.80 5.24 0.02
CA PHE A 140 -2.07 5.34 -1.42
C PHE A 140 -1.70 6.71 -2.00
N ALA A 141 -1.88 7.79 -1.24
CA ALA A 141 -1.43 9.13 -1.65
C ALA A 141 0.10 9.17 -1.78
N ILE A 142 0.84 8.65 -0.80
CA ILE A 142 2.30 8.51 -0.90
C ILE A 142 2.67 7.67 -2.11
N PHE A 143 2.00 6.53 -2.31
CA PHE A 143 2.27 5.64 -3.43
C PHE A 143 2.10 6.32 -4.79
N SER A 144 1.09 7.18 -4.94
CA SER A 144 0.92 7.99 -6.16
C SER A 144 2.13 8.91 -6.43
N LEU A 145 2.78 9.44 -5.38
CA LEU A 145 4.00 10.25 -5.52
C LEU A 145 5.19 9.43 -6.02
N PHE A 146 5.29 8.15 -5.65
CA PHE A 146 6.32 7.25 -6.18
C PHE A 146 6.16 7.03 -7.68
N ILE A 147 4.93 6.71 -8.13
CA ILE A 147 4.64 6.53 -9.56
C ILE A 147 4.94 7.82 -10.34
N PHE A 148 4.57 8.97 -9.79
CA PHE A 148 4.87 10.25 -10.42
C PHE A 148 6.38 10.51 -10.56
N ASN A 149 7.16 10.17 -9.53
CA ASN A 149 8.63 10.27 -9.59
C ASN A 149 9.23 9.33 -10.64
N ASP A 150 8.71 8.11 -10.77
CA ASP A 150 9.17 7.15 -11.79
C ASP A 150 8.94 7.67 -13.21
N ILE A 151 7.79 8.32 -13.46
CA ILE A 151 7.51 8.99 -14.73
C ILE A 151 8.54 10.11 -15.00
N ILE A 152 8.81 10.97 -14.01
CA ILE A 152 9.79 12.07 -14.16
C ILE A 152 11.18 11.52 -14.46
N LEU A 153 11.63 10.51 -13.71
CA LEU A 153 12.93 9.87 -13.91
C LEU A 153 13.04 9.22 -15.29
N PHE A 154 11.96 8.60 -15.78
CA PHE A 154 11.90 8.04 -17.12
C PHE A 154 12.14 9.10 -18.20
N PHE A 155 11.50 10.27 -18.09
CA PHE A 155 11.73 11.38 -19.03
C PHE A 155 13.14 12.00 -18.89
N LYS A 156 13.68 12.09 -17.68
CA LYS A 156 15.02 12.64 -17.44
C LYS A 156 16.13 11.76 -18.00
N LYS A 157 15.99 10.43 -17.92
CA LYS A 157 16.97 9.47 -18.44
C LYS A 157 17.05 9.45 -19.98
N ARG A 158 16.05 10.01 -20.67
CA ARG A 158 15.98 10.08 -22.13
C ARG A 158 16.49 11.41 -22.71
N LYS A 159 16.87 12.36 -21.85
CA LYS A 159 17.58 13.60 -22.23
C LYS A 159 19.09 13.39 -22.10
#